data_AF-A0A8T7G0C1-F1
#
_entry.id   AF-A0A8T7G0C1-F1
#
_cell.length_a   1.000
_cell.length_b   1.000
_cell.length_c   1.000
_cell.angle_alpha   90.00
_cell.angle_beta   90.00
_cell.angle_gamma   90.00
#
_symmetry.space_group_name_H-M   'P 1'
#
loop_
_entity.id
_entity.type
_entity.pdbx_description
1 polymer ?
#
loop_
_entity_poly.entity_id
_entity_poly.type
_entity_poly.pdbx_seq_one_letter_code
_entity_poly.pdbx_strand_id
1 'polypeptide(L)'
;MRKLYLIISIVALLVLVSLACTQSASTPPPASPTSGSEAIDSIFASQTEQAEAIDKAPEEEEVATPVAVVPAVQPEPPAQEDPRDGGIVEPKFDPTVPNNYTLRKGEFPFCLARRFDIDIAALLSANGLTLQSVVSPGQSLTIPQNAAKFATGQRSLSPHPTEYTVVSGDTFYSIACKFGDVYPEEIALANSKGIDFTPKVGDKIQIP
;
A
#
# COMPACT_ATOMS: atom_id res chain seq x y z
N MET A 1 79.77 3.78 -12.42
CA MET A 1 78.84 4.30 -11.39
C MET A 1 77.44 4.59 -11.95
N ARG A 2 77.21 5.60 -12.83
CA ARG A 2 75.86 5.98 -13.31
C ARG A 2 75.06 4.88 -14.04
N LYS A 3 75.71 4.08 -14.90
CA LYS A 3 75.05 2.95 -15.60
C LYS A 3 74.64 1.80 -14.66
N LEU A 4 75.39 1.60 -13.57
CA LEU A 4 75.08 0.57 -12.57
C LEU A 4 73.86 0.99 -11.72
N TYR A 5 73.78 2.27 -11.34
CA TYR A 5 72.60 2.83 -10.65
C TYR A 5 71.33 2.79 -11.50
N LEU A 6 71.44 2.99 -12.82
CA LEU A 6 70.29 2.96 -13.72
C LEU A 6 69.75 1.53 -13.89
N ILE A 7 70.63 0.52 -13.94
CA ILE A 7 70.22 -0.90 -13.97
C ILE A 7 69.61 -1.33 -12.63
N ILE A 8 70.21 -0.93 -11.50
CA ILE A 8 69.65 -1.22 -10.17
C ILE A 8 68.28 -0.55 -9.98
N SER A 9 68.11 0.67 -10.48
CA SER A 9 66.83 1.40 -10.47
C SER A 9 65.76 0.69 -11.30
N ILE A 10 66.08 0.22 -12.52
CA ILE A 10 65.13 -0.49 -13.38
C ILE A 10 64.75 -1.85 -12.79
N VAL A 11 65.71 -2.58 -12.21
CA VAL A 11 65.44 -3.86 -11.54
C VAL A 11 64.60 -3.64 -10.26
N ALA A 12 64.89 -2.61 -9.47
CA ALA A 12 64.09 -2.25 -8.30
C ALA A 12 62.66 -1.83 -8.68
N LEU A 13 62.49 -1.08 -9.78
CA LEU A 13 61.17 -0.69 -10.29
C LEU A 13 60.38 -1.90 -10.81
N LEU A 14 61.04 -2.85 -11.50
CA LEU A 14 60.42 -4.10 -11.97
C LEU A 14 60.01 -5.03 -10.83
N VAL A 15 60.77 -5.08 -9.73
CA VAL A 15 60.43 -5.86 -8.52
C VAL A 15 59.30 -5.18 -7.72
N LEU A 16 59.18 -3.85 -7.76
CA LEU A 16 58.07 -3.14 -7.11
C LEU A 16 56.72 -3.31 -7.83
N VAL A 17 56.73 -3.51 -9.15
CA VAL A 17 55.50 -3.71 -9.94
C VAL A 17 54.93 -5.13 -9.81
N SER A 18 55.73 -6.13 -9.43
CA SER A 18 55.27 -7.52 -9.25
C SER A 18 54.64 -7.82 -7.88
N LEU A 19 54.56 -6.84 -6.96
CA LEU A 19 53.81 -6.97 -5.69
C LEU A 19 52.34 -6.52 -5.77
N ALA A 20 51.89 -6.00 -6.91
CA ALA A 20 50.51 -5.58 -7.10
C ALA A 20 49.69 -6.67 -7.79
N CYS A 21 49.27 -7.69 -7.04
CA CYS A 21 47.97 -8.38 -7.19
C CYS A 21 47.88 -9.56 -6.21
N THR A 22 47.26 -9.34 -5.05
CA THR A 22 46.19 -10.21 -4.53
C THR A 22 45.41 -9.38 -3.50
N GLN A 23 44.45 -8.57 -3.97
CA GLN A 23 43.44 -8.08 -3.02
C GLN A 23 42.62 -9.30 -2.59
N SER A 24 42.73 -9.63 -1.31
CA SER A 24 41.90 -10.62 -0.66
C SER A 24 40.44 -10.24 -0.84
N ALA A 25 39.65 -11.15 -1.40
CA ALA A 25 38.20 -11.00 -1.45
C ALA A 25 37.68 -10.85 -0.02
N SER A 26 36.93 -9.77 0.22
CA SER A 26 36.21 -9.52 1.46
C SER A 26 35.32 -10.73 1.76
N THR A 27 35.61 -11.44 2.83
CA THR A 27 34.71 -12.46 3.34
C THR A 27 33.48 -11.75 3.91
N PRO A 28 32.26 -12.17 3.55
CA PRO A 28 31.04 -11.60 4.12
C PRO A 28 31.03 -11.85 5.63
N PRO A 29 30.48 -10.94 6.44
CA PRO A 29 30.31 -11.19 7.86
C PRO A 29 29.47 -12.46 8.07
N PRO A 30 29.72 -13.26 9.12
CA PRO A 30 28.89 -14.41 9.43
C PRO A 30 27.44 -13.95 9.57
N ALA A 31 26.52 -14.65 8.90
CA ALA A 31 25.10 -14.41 9.01
C ALA A 31 24.71 -14.42 10.49
N SER A 32 24.32 -13.26 11.01
CA SER A 32 23.55 -13.21 12.24
C SER A 32 22.20 -13.87 11.94
N PRO A 33 21.67 -14.74 12.80
CA PRO A 33 20.31 -15.23 12.65
C PRO A 33 19.37 -14.04 12.89
N THR A 34 19.02 -13.33 11.83
CA THR A 34 17.89 -12.40 11.84
C THR A 34 16.63 -13.24 11.87
N SER A 35 16.15 -13.49 13.07
CA SER A 35 14.77 -13.87 13.33
C SER A 35 13.89 -12.75 12.77
N GLY A 36 13.15 -13.04 11.69
CA GLY A 36 12.31 -12.05 11.02
C GLY A 36 11.95 -12.32 9.56
N SER A 37 12.19 -13.52 9.03
CA SER A 37 11.87 -13.89 7.64
C SER A 37 10.76 -14.94 7.51
N GLU A 38 10.05 -15.30 8.58
CA GLU A 38 8.93 -16.25 8.46
C GLU A 38 7.61 -15.57 8.06
N ALA A 39 7.52 -14.23 8.18
CA ALA A 39 6.29 -13.51 7.85
C ALA A 39 6.17 -13.10 6.38
N ILE A 40 7.26 -12.90 5.65
CA ILE A 40 7.20 -12.36 4.27
C ILE A 40 7.07 -13.44 3.18
N ASP A 41 7.63 -14.63 3.38
CA ASP A 41 7.48 -15.75 2.43
C ASP A 41 6.08 -16.38 2.51
N SER A 42 5.45 -16.36 3.69
CA SER A 42 4.07 -16.87 3.86
C SER A 42 3.01 -15.98 3.18
N ILE A 43 3.25 -14.66 3.08
CA ILE A 43 2.32 -13.71 2.44
C ILE A 43 2.36 -13.83 0.90
N PHE A 44 3.49 -14.19 0.31
CA PHE A 44 3.59 -14.42 -1.14
C PHE A 44 3.18 -15.84 -1.55
N ALA A 45 3.46 -16.86 -0.74
CA ALA A 45 3.02 -18.23 -1.01
C ALA A 45 1.48 -18.36 -0.99
N SER A 46 0.78 -17.65 -0.10
CA SER A 46 -0.69 -17.64 -0.04
C SER A 46 -1.36 -17.03 -1.26
N GLN A 47 -0.65 -16.23 -2.07
CA GLN A 47 -1.23 -15.58 -3.25
C GLN A 47 -1.22 -16.48 -4.49
N THR A 48 -0.30 -17.43 -4.59
CA THR A 48 -0.24 -18.37 -5.72
C THR A 48 -1.38 -19.40 -5.67
N GLU A 49 -1.79 -19.83 -4.47
CA GLU A 49 -2.95 -20.74 -4.30
C GLU A 49 -4.30 -20.05 -4.52
N GLN A 50 -4.39 -18.73 -4.34
CA GLN A 50 -5.66 -17.98 -4.45
C GLN A 50 -5.98 -17.54 -5.89
N ALA A 51 -5.03 -17.66 -6.82
CA ALA A 51 -5.26 -17.44 -8.26
C ALA A 51 -5.89 -18.66 -8.96
N GLU A 52 -5.78 -19.87 -8.39
CA GLU A 52 -6.21 -21.12 -9.03
C GLU A 52 -7.68 -21.49 -8.75
N ALA A 53 -8.34 -20.82 -7.80
CA ALA A 53 -9.70 -21.17 -7.38
C ALA A 53 -10.85 -20.56 -8.21
N ILE A 54 -10.55 -19.84 -9.31
CA ILE A 54 -11.55 -19.07 -10.08
C ILE A 54 -12.11 -19.86 -11.29
N ASP A 55 -11.55 -21.03 -11.64
CA ASP A 55 -11.92 -21.79 -12.86
C ASP A 55 -12.96 -22.92 -12.67
N LYS A 56 -13.77 -22.86 -11.60
CA LYS A 56 -14.90 -23.81 -11.43
C LYS A 56 -16.18 -23.10 -11.01
N ALA A 57 -16.85 -22.53 -12.01
CA ALA A 57 -18.26 -22.19 -11.91
C ALA A 57 -19.12 -23.45 -12.14
N PRO A 58 -20.02 -23.83 -11.23
CA PRO A 58 -21.19 -24.62 -11.57
C PRO A 58 -22.27 -23.70 -12.13
N GLU A 59 -22.75 -24.06 -13.30
CA GLU A 59 -24.00 -23.65 -13.91
C GLU A 59 -25.14 -24.10 -12.97
N GLU A 60 -25.90 -23.15 -12.42
CA GLU A 60 -27.08 -23.46 -11.60
C GLU A 60 -28.30 -22.69 -12.09
N GLU A 61 -29.32 -23.46 -12.44
CA GLU A 61 -30.61 -23.08 -13.02
C GLU A 61 -31.41 -22.19 -12.06
N GLU A 62 -31.85 -21.01 -12.51
CA GLU A 62 -32.73 -20.15 -11.72
C GLU A 62 -34.21 -20.49 -11.99
N VAL A 63 -34.78 -21.24 -11.04
CA VAL A 63 -36.22 -21.52 -10.91
C VAL A 63 -36.96 -20.25 -10.47
N ALA A 64 -37.92 -19.82 -11.27
CA ALA A 64 -38.84 -18.73 -10.95
C ALA A 64 -39.75 -19.07 -9.76
N THR A 65 -40.03 -18.11 -8.87
CA THR A 65 -41.31 -17.78 -8.18
C THR A 65 -41.10 -16.70 -7.09
N PRO A 66 -42.14 -16.06 -6.51
CA PRO A 66 -42.70 -14.78 -6.96
C PRO A 66 -42.46 -13.62 -5.98
N VAL A 67 -42.78 -12.41 -6.48
CA VAL A 67 -42.75 -11.11 -5.81
C VAL A 67 -43.47 -11.11 -4.44
N ALA A 68 -42.71 -10.84 -3.37
CA ALA A 68 -43.23 -10.33 -2.11
C ALA A 68 -42.89 -8.84 -2.02
N VAL A 69 -43.94 -8.01 -2.07
CA VAL A 69 -43.86 -6.55 -1.91
C VAL A 69 -43.47 -6.25 -0.46
N VAL A 70 -42.24 -5.81 -0.24
CA VAL A 70 -41.83 -5.17 1.01
C VAL A 70 -42.36 -3.73 0.98
N PRO A 71 -43.16 -3.27 1.95
CA PRO A 71 -43.59 -1.88 2.00
C PRO A 71 -42.36 -0.98 2.18
N ALA A 72 -42.27 0.08 1.38
CA ALA A 72 -41.24 1.10 1.50
C ALA A 72 -41.28 1.73 2.90
N VAL A 73 -40.27 1.45 3.72
CA VAL A 73 -39.97 2.25 4.90
C VAL A 73 -39.42 3.58 4.36
N GLN A 74 -40.20 4.64 4.51
CA GLN A 74 -39.75 6.00 4.21
C GLN A 74 -38.54 6.30 5.11
N PRO A 75 -37.46 6.89 4.59
CA PRO A 75 -36.38 7.38 5.45
C PRO A 75 -36.97 8.44 6.38
N GLU A 76 -36.83 8.22 7.68
CA GLU A 76 -37.17 9.22 8.69
C GLU A 76 -36.35 10.49 8.39
N PRO A 77 -36.98 11.67 8.26
CA PRO A 77 -36.26 12.92 8.09
C PRO A 77 -35.22 13.06 9.22
N PRO A 78 -33.98 13.50 8.93
CA PRO A 78 -32.99 13.68 9.98
C PRO A 78 -33.58 14.57 11.07
N ALA A 79 -33.57 14.08 12.31
CA ALA A 79 -34.02 14.82 13.47
C ALA A 79 -33.29 16.17 13.48
N GLN A 80 -34.06 17.25 13.38
CA GLN A 80 -33.52 18.60 13.41
C GLN A 80 -33.08 18.90 14.84
N GLU A 81 -31.77 18.93 15.08
CA GLU A 81 -31.19 19.29 16.37
C GLU A 81 -31.51 20.77 16.71
N ASP A 82 -31.84 21.04 17.99
CA ASP A 82 -32.22 22.37 18.49
C ASP A 82 -31.08 23.39 18.25
N PRO A 83 -31.29 24.47 17.48
CA PRO A 83 -30.25 25.44 17.11
C PRO A 83 -29.59 26.23 18.26
N ARG A 84 -29.89 25.91 19.53
CA ARG A 84 -29.49 26.69 20.71
C ARG A 84 -28.41 26.04 21.56
N ASP A 85 -28.07 24.78 21.33
CA ASP A 85 -26.94 24.16 22.00
C ASP A 85 -25.72 24.25 21.08
N GLY A 86 -24.78 25.12 21.42
CA GLY A 86 -23.52 25.31 20.70
C GLY A 86 -22.57 24.13 20.88
N GLY A 87 -23.06 22.92 20.61
CA GLY A 87 -22.27 21.70 20.62
C GLY A 87 -21.07 21.86 19.69
N ILE A 88 -19.89 21.62 20.22
CA ILE A 88 -18.68 21.49 19.40
C ILE A 88 -18.92 20.27 18.52
N VAL A 89 -19.35 20.48 17.28
CA VAL A 89 -19.50 19.41 16.29
C VAL A 89 -18.08 18.94 15.97
N GLU A 90 -17.66 17.83 16.58
CA GLU A 90 -16.39 17.21 16.23
C GLU A 90 -16.44 16.84 14.74
N PRO A 91 -15.47 17.28 13.91
CA PRO A 91 -15.48 16.97 12.50
C PRO A 91 -15.25 15.48 12.30
N LYS A 92 -16.33 14.72 12.14
CA LYS A 92 -16.29 13.31 11.78
C LYS A 92 -16.11 13.17 10.27
N PHE A 93 -15.10 12.41 9.84
CA PHE A 93 -14.95 12.03 8.44
C PHE A 93 -16.04 11.02 8.06
N ASP A 94 -16.67 11.26 6.91
CA ASP A 94 -17.61 10.34 6.26
C ASP A 94 -16.97 9.85 4.96
N PRO A 95 -16.61 8.56 4.86
CA PRO A 95 -15.97 8.01 3.66
C PRO A 95 -16.94 7.95 2.49
N THR A 96 -16.98 9.01 1.69
CA THR A 96 -17.64 8.96 0.38
C THR A 96 -16.78 8.20 -0.61
N VAL A 97 -17.32 7.14 -1.23
CA VAL A 97 -16.68 6.47 -2.36
C VAL A 97 -16.85 7.36 -3.60
N PRO A 98 -15.77 7.86 -4.22
CA PRO A 98 -15.89 8.74 -5.39
C PRO A 98 -16.16 7.91 -6.65
N ASN A 99 -16.74 8.52 -7.69
CA ASN A 99 -16.90 7.87 -9.00
C ASN A 99 -15.58 7.69 -9.76
N ASN A 100 -14.64 8.61 -9.55
CA ASN A 100 -13.31 8.59 -10.14
C ASN A 100 -12.27 8.94 -9.07
N TYR A 101 -11.11 8.31 -9.14
CA TYR A 101 -10.01 8.56 -8.21
C TYR A 101 -8.68 8.64 -8.94
N THR A 102 -7.93 9.71 -8.70
CA THR A 102 -6.58 9.87 -9.24
C THR A 102 -5.55 9.31 -8.27
N LEU A 103 -4.81 8.29 -8.70
CA LEU A 103 -3.78 7.66 -7.88
C LEU A 103 -2.75 8.68 -7.38
N ARG A 104 -2.47 8.66 -6.08
CA ARG A 104 -1.41 9.45 -5.46
C ARG A 104 -0.15 8.61 -5.25
N LYS A 105 0.93 9.28 -4.88
CA LYS A 105 2.23 8.63 -4.66
C LYS A 105 2.10 7.59 -3.54
N GLY A 106 2.45 6.34 -3.86
CA GLY A 106 2.41 5.21 -2.92
C GLY A 106 1.09 4.44 -2.94
N GLU A 107 0.18 4.74 -3.87
CA GLU A 107 -1.08 4.02 -4.03
C GLU A 107 -1.08 3.10 -5.26
N PHE A 108 -1.96 2.10 -5.21
CA PHE A 108 -2.19 1.12 -6.25
C PHE A 108 -3.63 0.58 -6.15
N PRO A 109 -4.22 0.00 -7.22
CA PRO A 109 -5.63 -0.41 -7.24
C PRO A 109 -6.05 -1.28 -6.06
N PHE A 110 -5.19 -2.20 -5.61
CA PHE A 110 -5.53 -3.12 -4.52
C PHE A 110 -5.73 -2.40 -3.17
N CYS A 111 -4.97 -1.34 -2.87
CA CYS A 111 -5.22 -0.60 -1.64
C CYS A 111 -6.45 0.31 -1.73
N LEU A 112 -6.82 0.79 -2.93
CA LEU A 112 -8.09 1.50 -3.12
C LEU A 112 -9.30 0.56 -2.99
N ALA A 113 -9.20 -0.65 -3.56
CA ALA A 113 -10.21 -1.70 -3.43
C ALA A 113 -10.48 -2.01 -1.95
N ARG A 114 -9.43 -2.17 -1.14
CA ARG A 114 -9.56 -2.32 0.32
C ARG A 114 -10.16 -1.11 1.00
N ARG A 115 -9.62 0.08 0.73
CA ARG A 115 -10.05 1.33 1.36
C ARG A 115 -11.54 1.57 1.11
N PHE A 116 -11.99 1.45 -0.13
CA PHE A 116 -13.38 1.68 -0.54
C PHE A 116 -14.30 0.47 -0.38
N ASP A 117 -13.82 -0.66 0.16
CA ASP A 117 -14.59 -1.90 0.31
C ASP A 117 -15.16 -2.45 -1.01
N ILE A 118 -14.37 -2.40 -2.08
CA ILE A 118 -14.78 -2.79 -3.44
C ILE A 118 -13.99 -4.01 -3.90
N ASP A 119 -14.65 -4.96 -4.53
CA ASP A 119 -14.00 -6.11 -5.16
C ASP A 119 -12.90 -5.69 -6.15
N ILE A 120 -11.73 -6.32 -6.02
CA ILE A 120 -10.58 -5.99 -6.84
C ILE A 120 -10.78 -6.33 -8.31
N ALA A 121 -11.46 -7.44 -8.63
CA ALA A 121 -11.67 -7.84 -10.02
C ALA A 121 -12.60 -6.84 -10.72
N ALA A 122 -13.64 -6.36 -10.04
CA ALA A 122 -14.51 -5.30 -10.54
C ALA A 122 -13.73 -4.00 -10.79
N LEU A 123 -12.88 -3.57 -9.86
CA LEU A 123 -12.07 -2.36 -10.02
C LEU A 123 -11.09 -2.49 -11.21
N LEU A 124 -10.40 -3.62 -11.34
CA LEU A 124 -9.46 -3.83 -12.44
C LEU A 124 -10.18 -3.88 -13.79
N SER A 125 -11.29 -4.62 -13.88
CA SER A 125 -12.11 -4.73 -15.08
C SER A 125 -12.64 -3.38 -15.55
N ALA A 126 -13.18 -2.56 -14.64
CA ALA A 126 -13.69 -1.22 -14.94
C ALA A 126 -12.63 -0.28 -15.54
N ASN A 127 -11.35 -0.58 -15.33
CA ASN A 127 -10.21 0.23 -15.78
C ASN A 127 -9.39 -0.44 -16.89
N GLY A 128 -9.81 -1.60 -17.41
CA GLY A 128 -9.04 -2.36 -18.40
C GLY A 128 -7.67 -2.80 -17.89
N LEU A 129 -7.54 -2.99 -16.57
CA LEU A 129 -6.30 -3.40 -15.91
C LEU A 129 -6.32 -4.90 -15.63
N THR A 130 -5.13 -5.47 -15.51
CA THR A 130 -4.90 -6.81 -14.98
C THR A 130 -4.06 -6.71 -13.72
N LEU A 131 -3.89 -7.83 -13.01
CA LEU A 131 -2.97 -7.92 -11.86
C LEU A 131 -1.52 -7.58 -12.22
N GLN A 132 -1.16 -7.67 -13.49
CA GLN A 132 0.19 -7.38 -14.00
C GLN A 132 0.32 -5.94 -14.54
N SER A 133 -0.78 -5.18 -14.59
CA SER A 133 -0.73 -3.81 -15.09
C SER A 133 0.11 -2.93 -14.17
N VAL A 134 1.07 -2.22 -14.78
CA VAL A 134 1.82 -1.18 -14.08
C VAL A 134 0.99 0.10 -14.11
N VAL A 135 0.65 0.60 -12.92
CA VAL A 135 -0.02 1.89 -12.74
C VAL A 135 0.98 2.95 -12.25
N SER A 136 0.67 4.21 -12.48
CA SER A 136 1.51 5.32 -12.04
C SER A 136 0.70 6.38 -11.29
N PRO A 137 1.31 7.13 -10.35
CA PRO A 137 0.69 8.32 -9.78
C PRO A 137 0.22 9.27 -10.87
N GLY A 138 -0.96 9.87 -10.68
CA GLY A 138 -1.63 10.72 -11.67
C GLY A 138 -2.57 9.95 -12.60
N GLN A 139 -2.57 8.62 -12.59
CA GLN A 139 -3.56 7.84 -13.34
C GLN A 139 -4.93 7.93 -12.67
N SER A 140 -5.93 8.37 -13.43
CA SER A 140 -7.34 8.39 -13.02
C SER A 140 -7.96 7.02 -13.21
N LEU A 141 -8.61 6.50 -12.17
CA LEU A 141 -9.35 5.25 -12.18
C LEU A 141 -10.84 5.52 -12.02
N THR A 142 -11.65 4.81 -12.80
CA THR A 142 -13.09 4.69 -12.58
C THR A 142 -13.33 3.76 -11.40
N ILE A 143 -14.13 4.19 -10.43
CA ILE A 143 -14.45 3.42 -9.24
C ILE A 143 -15.89 2.88 -9.36
N PRO A 144 -16.08 1.55 -9.44
CA PRO A 144 -17.42 0.99 -9.63
C PRO A 144 -18.26 1.11 -8.36
N GLN A 145 -19.42 1.78 -8.46
CA GLN A 145 -20.26 2.13 -7.30
C GLN A 145 -21.12 0.96 -6.78
N ASN A 146 -21.41 -0.04 -7.61
CA ASN A 146 -22.27 -1.18 -7.29
C ASN A 146 -21.50 -2.52 -7.35
N ALA A 147 -20.18 -2.47 -7.14
CA ALA A 147 -19.38 -3.68 -7.09
C ALA A 147 -19.67 -4.49 -5.82
N ALA A 148 -19.40 -5.80 -5.88
CA ALA A 148 -19.35 -6.62 -4.68
C ALA A 148 -18.31 -6.05 -3.70
N LYS A 149 -18.47 -6.38 -2.42
CA LYS A 149 -17.52 -5.99 -1.38
C LYS A 149 -16.19 -6.69 -1.54
N PHE A 150 -15.17 -6.17 -0.86
CA PHE A 150 -13.85 -6.78 -0.86
C PHE A 150 -13.92 -8.21 -0.30
N ALA A 151 -13.47 -9.19 -1.10
CA ALA A 151 -13.74 -10.61 -0.86
C ALA A 151 -13.15 -11.18 0.44
N THR A 152 -12.12 -10.54 1.03
CA THR A 152 -11.39 -11.11 2.18
C THR A 152 -12.01 -10.80 3.54
N GLY A 153 -13.23 -10.26 3.59
CA GLY A 153 -13.99 -9.99 4.82
C GLY A 153 -13.50 -8.78 5.62
N GLN A 154 -12.20 -8.71 5.94
CA GLN A 154 -11.59 -7.58 6.63
C GLN A 154 -10.84 -6.67 5.65
N ARG A 155 -11.17 -5.37 5.67
CA ARG A 155 -10.46 -4.34 4.86
C ARG A 155 -9.01 -4.15 5.32
N SER A 156 -8.78 -4.22 6.64
CA SER A 156 -7.46 -4.16 7.27
C SER A 156 -6.50 -5.14 6.61
N LEU A 157 -5.43 -4.61 6.05
CA LEU A 157 -4.29 -5.36 5.53
C LEU A 157 -3.29 -5.67 6.63
N SER A 158 -3.06 -4.73 7.56
CA SER A 158 -2.17 -4.93 8.69
C SER A 158 -2.60 -4.09 9.88
N PRO A 159 -2.42 -4.57 11.13
CA PRO A 159 -2.71 -3.76 12.31
C PRO A 159 -1.91 -2.47 12.31
N HIS A 160 -2.56 -1.35 12.65
CA HIS A 160 -1.90 -0.06 12.79
C HIS A 160 -1.70 0.32 14.27
N PRO A 161 -0.58 0.96 14.62
CA PRO A 161 -0.41 1.59 15.92
C PRO A 161 -1.23 2.89 16.00
N THR A 162 -1.57 3.36 17.19
CA THR A 162 -2.14 4.70 17.38
C THR A 162 -1.18 5.81 16.94
N GLU A 163 0.13 5.59 17.12
CA GLU A 163 1.19 6.50 16.64
C GLU A 163 2.14 5.76 15.70
N TYR A 164 2.30 6.29 14.50
CA TYR A 164 3.20 5.80 13.47
C TYR A 164 4.42 6.71 13.32
N THR A 165 5.60 6.11 13.17
CA THR A 165 6.85 6.87 12.87
C THR A 165 7.12 6.81 11.37
N VAL A 166 7.12 7.99 10.74
CA VAL A 166 7.27 8.14 9.29
C VAL A 166 8.62 7.65 8.82
N VAL A 167 8.63 6.86 7.76
CA VAL A 167 9.86 6.40 7.08
C VAL A 167 10.04 7.09 5.73
N SER A 168 11.18 6.83 5.08
CA SER A 168 11.52 7.47 3.80
C SER A 168 10.47 7.16 2.73
N GLY A 169 9.92 8.22 2.13
CA GLY A 169 8.98 8.12 1.02
C GLY A 169 7.50 8.05 1.43
N ASP A 170 7.20 8.02 2.73
CA ASP A 170 5.83 7.97 3.23
C ASP A 170 5.02 9.22 2.87
N THR A 171 3.75 8.97 2.57
CA THR A 171 2.68 9.96 2.43
C THR A 171 1.48 9.47 3.25
N PHE A 172 0.50 10.32 3.55
CA PHE A 172 -0.75 9.82 4.16
C PHE A 172 -1.42 8.74 3.31
N TYR A 173 -1.27 8.82 1.98
CA TYR A 173 -1.76 7.83 1.04
C TYR A 173 -1.04 6.47 1.15
N SER A 174 0.29 6.47 1.22
CA SER A 174 1.05 5.22 1.35
C SER A 174 0.83 4.58 2.72
N ILE A 175 0.73 5.39 3.77
CA ILE A 175 0.44 4.92 5.14
C ILE A 175 -0.97 4.31 5.19
N ALA A 176 -1.98 4.96 4.60
CA ALA A 176 -3.31 4.40 4.47
C ALA A 176 -3.32 3.09 3.66
N CYS A 177 -2.57 3.02 2.55
CA CYS A 177 -2.45 1.78 1.77
C CYS A 177 -1.77 0.64 2.54
N LYS A 178 -0.83 0.96 3.45
CA LYS A 178 -0.14 -0.03 4.30
C LYS A 178 -1.08 -0.71 5.28
N PHE A 179 -2.00 0.04 5.88
CA PHE A 179 -2.94 -0.48 6.87
C PHE A 179 -4.25 -0.97 6.23
N GLY A 180 -4.71 -0.31 5.18
CA GLY A 180 -5.78 -0.76 4.29
C GLY A 180 -7.19 -0.40 4.72
N ASP A 181 -7.42 -0.09 5.99
CA ASP A 181 -8.73 0.22 6.58
C ASP A 181 -8.90 1.68 7.04
N VAL A 182 -7.86 2.50 6.92
CA VAL A 182 -7.88 3.94 7.27
C VAL A 182 -7.83 4.82 6.02
N TYR A 183 -8.41 6.02 6.10
CA TYR A 183 -8.39 6.99 5.00
C TYR A 183 -7.25 8.01 5.15
N PRO A 184 -6.60 8.43 4.05
CA PRO A 184 -5.58 9.48 4.07
C PRO A 184 -6.10 10.79 4.69
N GLU A 185 -7.36 11.13 4.45
CA GLU A 185 -8.04 12.31 4.99
C GLU A 185 -8.25 12.19 6.50
N GLU A 186 -8.59 11.01 7.01
CA GLU A 186 -8.70 10.75 8.45
C GLU A 186 -7.35 10.92 9.15
N ILE A 187 -6.28 10.37 8.55
CA ILE A 187 -4.91 10.58 9.05
C ILE A 187 -4.59 12.08 9.05
N ALA A 188 -4.89 12.81 7.98
CA ALA A 188 -4.64 14.24 7.91
C ALA A 188 -5.39 15.02 9.00
N LEU A 189 -6.68 14.75 9.17
CA LEU A 189 -7.55 15.37 10.18
C LEU A 189 -7.06 15.08 11.61
N ALA A 190 -6.76 13.83 11.93
CA ALA A 190 -6.24 13.41 13.24
C ALA A 190 -4.94 14.12 13.63
N ASN A 191 -4.17 14.59 12.64
CA ASN A 191 -2.90 15.29 12.83
C ASN A 191 -2.98 16.81 12.63
N SER A 192 -4.19 17.36 12.47
CA SER A 192 -4.41 18.79 12.17
C SER A 192 -3.58 19.24 10.95
N LYS A 193 -3.49 18.40 9.92
CA LYS A 193 -2.77 18.65 8.66
C LYS A 193 -3.73 18.65 7.47
N GLY A 194 -3.32 19.32 6.40
CA GLY A 194 -3.98 19.16 5.10
C GLY A 194 -3.55 17.87 4.41
N ILE A 195 -4.38 17.38 3.49
CA ILE A 195 -4.14 16.12 2.77
C ILE A 195 -2.86 16.13 1.93
N ASP A 196 -2.42 17.30 1.48
CA ASP A 196 -1.19 17.48 0.71
C ASP A 196 0.06 17.69 1.60
N PHE A 197 -0.08 17.57 2.92
CA PHE A 197 1.05 17.58 3.83
C PHE A 197 2.03 16.45 3.47
N THR A 198 3.31 16.77 3.47
CA THR A 198 4.39 15.81 3.18
C THR A 198 5.12 15.50 4.49
N PRO A 199 4.87 14.34 5.10
CA PRO A 199 5.54 13.95 6.33
C PRO A 199 7.05 13.77 6.11
N LYS A 200 7.84 14.13 7.11
CA LYS A 200 9.29 13.96 7.12
C LYS A 200 9.66 12.70 7.88
N VAL A 201 10.77 12.07 7.49
CA VAL A 201 11.29 10.90 8.19
C VAL A 201 11.47 11.22 9.68
N GLY A 202 10.92 10.36 10.54
CA GLY A 202 10.94 10.53 12.00
C GLY A 202 9.73 11.28 12.58
N ASP A 203 8.88 11.90 11.75
CA ASP A 203 7.63 12.50 12.21
C ASP A 203 6.76 11.43 12.90
N LYS A 204 6.05 11.87 13.95
CA LYS A 204 5.05 11.07 14.66
C LYS A 204 3.67 11.44 14.14
N ILE A 205 2.98 10.47 13.55
CA ILE A 205 1.68 10.63 12.92
C ILE A 205 0.66 9.78 13.67
N GLN A 206 -0.42 10.38 14.12
CA GLN A 206 -1.55 9.66 14.70
C GLN A 206 -2.30 8.92 13.60
N ILE A 207 -2.61 7.65 13.84
CA ILE A 207 -3.44 6.82 12.95
C ILE A 207 -4.75 6.54 13.70
N PRO A 208 -5.87 7.13 13.28
CA PRO A 208 -7.16 6.99 13.95
C PRO A 208 -7.77 5.60 13.82
#